data_AF-A0AA88KMD7-F1
#
_entry.id   AF-A0AA88KMD7-F1
#
_cell.length_a   1.000
_cell.length_b   1.000
_cell.length_c   1.000
_cell.angle_alpha   90.00
_cell.angle_beta   90.00
_cell.angle_gamma   90.00
#
_symmetry.space_group_name_H-M   'P 1'
#
loop_
_entity.id
_entity.type
_entity.pdbx_description
1 polymer ?
#
loop_
_entity_poly.entity_id
_entity_poly.type
_entity_poly.pdbx_seq_one_letter_code
_entity_poly.pdbx_strand_id
1 'polypeptide(L)'
;MSSEKKVKKAGKKWKEILEEPPKVSATELMRDHDYMGTLAKQGGSIKTWHDRLCILHQGKLYYYVSQKDTKPKGMINIQGLTCEGVELSNYKKKYGIKIISPHRTYYLACEDMNEQERWIKEINNSSMRNSDYRLHVVDPDSTEDCTFHDLQKAIDQAKDGDHIVLRSGIYKLNETLMVKKPLTIRGVYPDMDLVHICSCEGVKTIMKIDAWNENLTVQELEKQRLLGIDRNVVCVEHLTLTQNASKDTILFYENTSCLEVVSGICKLDHVVIRGGYGNGIVVNNRLRKKAEAPVNGVTTTTMTSNSGTSSSSTDAPIHTSDENQLQLDQAAQHSSNSSSSSPSSDMPVKKPPIEPTKLMVSECHIECNKIHGIKFCDDSQGEISKSIFQKNEGHAIICMNDSDVKIERSVFSNHSKNAIYLQSTKTITVFKNKMHANGLAGKAHIGVAADAAPCASEENEFL
;
A
#
# COMPACT_ATOMS: atom_id res chain seq x y z
N MET A 1 19.43 -24.69 -17.02
CA MET A 1 19.90 -23.29 -17.04
C MET A 1 19.26 -22.57 -15.87
N SER A 2 20.02 -21.90 -15.00
CA SER A 2 19.45 -21.28 -13.79
C SER A 2 18.41 -20.22 -14.14
N SER A 3 17.41 -20.07 -13.26
CA SER A 3 16.32 -19.09 -13.32
C SER A 3 16.84 -17.67 -13.62
N GLU A 4 17.96 -17.27 -13.03
CA GLU A 4 18.62 -15.98 -13.28
C GLU A 4 19.05 -15.78 -14.75
N LYS A 5 19.49 -16.84 -15.43
CA LYS A 5 19.91 -16.75 -16.84
C LYS A 5 18.71 -16.66 -17.80
N LYS A 6 17.55 -17.21 -17.42
CA LYS A 6 16.29 -17.03 -18.18
C LYS A 6 15.79 -15.58 -18.07
N VAL A 7 15.83 -14.99 -16.87
CA VAL A 7 15.45 -13.58 -16.63
C VAL A 7 16.38 -12.60 -17.36
N LYS A 8 17.70 -12.82 -17.32
CA LYS A 8 18.68 -11.97 -18.06
C LYS A 8 18.56 -12.08 -19.59
N LYS A 9 18.11 -13.21 -20.11
CA LYS A 9 17.92 -13.42 -21.56
C LYS A 9 16.63 -12.76 -22.06
N ALA A 10 15.60 -12.65 -21.23
CA ALA A 10 14.43 -11.83 -21.51
C ALA A 10 14.82 -10.35 -21.63
N GLY A 11 15.61 -9.80 -20.69
CA GLY A 11 16.02 -8.38 -20.70
C GLY A 11 16.83 -7.92 -21.92
N LYS A 12 17.55 -8.82 -22.63
CA LYS A 12 18.40 -8.46 -23.78
C LYS A 12 17.68 -8.41 -25.13
N LYS A 13 16.40 -8.81 -25.22
CA LYS A 13 15.65 -8.89 -26.49
C LYS A 13 14.54 -7.84 -26.64
N TRP A 14 14.50 -6.81 -25.79
CA TRP A 14 13.53 -5.71 -25.87
C TRP A 14 14.17 -4.45 -26.46
N LYS A 15 14.69 -4.54 -27.69
CA LYS A 15 14.82 -3.34 -28.53
C LYS A 15 13.41 -2.96 -28.93
N GLU A 16 12.91 -1.86 -28.35
CA GLU A 16 11.95 -0.94 -28.94
C GLU A 16 10.91 -1.58 -29.86
N ILE A 17 9.84 -2.14 -29.29
CA ILE A 17 8.57 -2.21 -30.01
C ILE A 17 7.90 -0.85 -29.77
N LEU A 18 8.44 0.22 -30.37
CA LEU A 18 7.58 1.35 -30.73
C LEU A 18 6.57 0.74 -31.69
N GLU A 19 5.35 0.45 -31.22
CA GLU A 19 4.28 0.03 -32.12
C GLU A 19 4.23 1.04 -33.25
N GLU A 20 4.52 0.58 -34.47
CA GLU A 20 4.32 1.44 -35.63
C GLU A 20 2.85 1.86 -35.61
N PRO A 21 2.57 3.17 -35.79
CA PRO A 21 1.20 3.63 -35.79
C PRO A 21 0.41 2.84 -36.85
N PRO A 22 -0.75 2.28 -36.50
CA PRO A 22 -1.56 1.53 -37.46
C PRO A 22 -1.88 2.40 -38.67
N LYS A 23 -2.02 1.78 -39.85
CA LYS A 23 -2.39 2.46 -41.09
C LYS A 23 -3.88 2.83 -41.07
N VAL A 24 -4.24 3.80 -40.24
CA VAL A 24 -5.59 4.32 -40.08
C VAL A 24 -5.61 5.79 -40.53
N SER A 25 -6.60 6.13 -41.37
CA SER A 25 -6.69 7.48 -41.93
C SER A 25 -7.26 8.47 -40.92
N ALA A 26 -6.86 9.75 -41.01
CA ALA A 26 -7.43 10.79 -40.16
C ALA A 26 -8.94 10.90 -40.36
N THR A 27 -9.43 10.80 -41.61
CA THR A 27 -10.85 10.87 -41.93
C THR A 27 -11.67 9.75 -41.28
N GLU A 28 -11.11 8.55 -41.16
CA GLU A 28 -11.75 7.41 -40.50
C GLU A 28 -11.88 7.66 -39.00
N LEU A 29 -10.79 8.01 -38.31
CA LEU A 29 -10.82 8.32 -36.88
C LEU A 29 -11.66 9.57 -36.56
N MET A 30 -11.74 10.55 -37.45
CA MET A 30 -12.61 11.71 -37.23
C MET A 30 -14.10 11.34 -37.17
N ARG A 31 -14.53 10.23 -37.78
CA ARG A 31 -15.94 9.77 -37.70
C ARG A 31 -16.27 9.06 -36.40
N ASP A 32 -15.25 8.48 -35.76
CA ASP A 32 -15.38 7.71 -34.54
C ASP A 32 -14.21 8.06 -33.61
N HIS A 33 -14.38 9.08 -32.77
CA HIS A 33 -13.37 9.56 -31.84
C HIS A 33 -13.97 9.83 -30.46
N ASP A 34 -13.14 9.70 -29.42
CA ASP A 34 -13.47 10.18 -28.07
C ASP A 34 -13.41 11.72 -28.04
N TYR A 35 -12.32 12.30 -28.59
CA TYR A 35 -12.11 13.73 -28.67
C TYR A 35 -11.12 14.09 -29.79
N MET A 36 -11.20 15.29 -30.36
CA MET A 36 -10.27 15.72 -31.39
C MET A 36 -10.07 17.24 -31.43
N GLY A 37 -8.93 17.67 -31.94
CA GLY A 37 -8.58 19.08 -32.07
C GLY A 37 -7.12 19.28 -32.47
N THR A 38 -6.73 20.53 -32.70
CA THR A 38 -5.35 20.86 -33.06
C THR A 38 -4.53 21.14 -31.80
N LEU A 39 -3.40 20.46 -31.65
CA LEU A 39 -2.45 20.71 -30.57
C LEU A 39 -1.07 21.02 -31.14
N ALA A 40 -0.40 22.01 -30.56
CA ALA A 40 1.01 22.25 -30.84
C ALA A 40 1.83 21.21 -30.09
N LYS A 41 2.47 20.28 -30.80
CA LYS A 41 3.20 19.15 -30.21
C LYS A 41 4.70 19.34 -30.30
N GLN A 42 5.41 19.05 -29.21
CA GLN A 42 6.88 19.02 -29.19
C GLN A 42 7.43 17.74 -29.85
N GLY A 43 8.48 17.91 -30.66
CA GLY A 43 9.25 16.83 -31.28
C GLY A 43 10.04 16.00 -30.25
N GLY A 44 10.30 14.73 -30.59
CA GLY A 44 10.98 13.77 -29.71
C GLY A 44 12.48 14.07 -29.60
N SER A 45 13.21 13.86 -30.70
CA SER A 45 14.68 14.04 -30.77
C SER A 45 15.07 15.51 -30.88
N ILE A 46 14.33 16.28 -31.67
CA ILE A 46 14.51 17.73 -31.82
C ILE A 46 13.30 18.39 -31.17
N LYS A 47 13.53 19.29 -30.21
CA LYS A 47 12.49 19.93 -29.39
C LYS A 47 11.72 21.05 -30.12
N THR A 48 11.53 20.91 -31.43
CA THR A 48 10.72 21.82 -32.25
C THR A 48 9.23 21.55 -32.06
N TRP A 49 8.42 22.59 -32.23
CA TRP A 49 6.97 22.54 -32.05
C TRP A 49 6.27 22.54 -33.40
N HIS A 50 5.28 21.68 -33.56
CA HIS A 50 4.48 21.63 -34.79
C HIS A 50 3.02 21.42 -34.44
N ASP A 51 2.14 22.09 -35.18
CA ASP A 51 0.72 21.85 -35.08
C ASP A 51 0.39 20.48 -35.68
N ARG A 52 -0.43 19.75 -34.93
CA ARG A 52 -0.90 18.43 -35.31
C ARG A 52 -2.39 18.34 -35.05
N LEU A 53 -3.09 17.76 -36.01
CA LEU A 53 -4.44 17.27 -35.76
C LEU A 53 -4.32 16.07 -34.83
N CYS A 54 -4.76 16.23 -33.60
CA CYS A 54 -4.77 15.19 -32.59
C CYS A 54 -6.17 14.57 -32.51
N ILE A 55 -6.23 13.25 -32.57
CA ILE A 55 -7.48 12.49 -32.49
C ILE A 55 -7.30 11.44 -31.40
N LEU A 56 -8.11 11.54 -30.36
CA LEU A 56 -8.18 10.58 -29.26
C LEU A 56 -9.22 9.53 -29.61
N HIS A 57 -8.82 8.27 -29.62
CA HIS A 57 -9.69 7.15 -29.93
C HIS A 57 -9.21 5.89 -29.22
N GLN A 58 -10.08 5.27 -28.42
CA GLN A 58 -9.86 3.96 -27.78
C GLN A 58 -8.53 3.87 -27.01
N GLY A 59 -8.23 4.87 -26.19
CA GLY A 59 -7.00 4.91 -25.39
C GLY A 59 -5.73 5.21 -26.18
N LYS A 60 -5.85 5.69 -27.42
CA LYS A 60 -4.72 6.11 -28.26
C LYS A 60 -4.92 7.55 -28.73
N LEU A 61 -3.89 8.37 -28.59
CA LEU A 61 -3.85 9.73 -29.12
C LEU A 61 -3.02 9.73 -30.41
N TYR A 62 -3.72 9.71 -31.54
CA TYR A 62 -3.14 9.78 -32.88
C TYR A 62 -2.86 11.23 -33.25
N TYR A 63 -1.80 11.48 -34.01
CA TYR A 63 -1.50 12.81 -34.50
C TYR A 63 -1.09 12.83 -35.97
N TYR A 64 -1.70 13.75 -36.73
CA TYR A 64 -1.57 13.87 -38.18
C TYR A 64 -1.06 15.27 -38.57
N VAL A 65 -0.52 15.39 -39.78
CA VAL A 65 -0.17 16.69 -40.37
C VAL A 65 -1.42 17.33 -40.98
N SER A 66 -2.27 16.51 -41.61
CA SER A 66 -3.51 16.94 -42.26
C SER A 66 -4.65 15.95 -42.03
N GLN A 67 -5.90 16.44 -42.11
CA GLN A 67 -7.11 15.61 -42.11
C GLN A 67 -7.19 14.64 -43.30
N LYS A 68 -6.42 14.91 -44.37
CA LYS A 68 -6.34 14.05 -45.57
C LYS A 68 -5.31 12.94 -45.45
N ASP A 69 -4.52 12.93 -44.37
CA ASP A 69 -3.47 11.95 -44.19
C ASP A 69 -4.08 10.55 -44.01
N THR A 70 -3.59 9.59 -44.80
CA THR A 70 -4.01 8.19 -44.74
C THR A 70 -3.29 7.37 -43.66
N LYS A 71 -2.33 7.98 -42.97
CA LYS A 71 -1.58 7.37 -41.87
C LYS A 71 -1.15 8.41 -40.83
N PRO A 72 -1.11 8.06 -39.53
CA PRO A 72 -0.66 9.00 -38.51
C PRO A 72 0.81 9.33 -38.68
N LYS A 73 1.21 10.55 -38.29
CA LYS A 73 2.63 10.87 -38.10
C LYS A 73 3.19 10.16 -36.87
N GLY A 74 2.32 9.80 -35.93
CA GLY A 74 2.58 8.89 -34.83
C GLY A 74 1.37 8.74 -33.93
N MET A 75 1.56 7.96 -32.88
CA MET A 75 0.53 7.58 -31.92
C MET A 75 1.14 7.62 -30.52
N ILE A 76 0.36 8.05 -29.55
CA ILE A 76 0.66 7.91 -28.13
C ILE A 76 -0.35 6.90 -27.59
N ASN A 77 0.10 5.73 -27.16
CA ASN A 77 -0.75 4.86 -26.35
C ASN A 77 -0.89 5.52 -24.97
N ILE A 78 -2.08 6.03 -24.68
CA ILE A 78 -2.36 6.75 -23.43
C ILE A 78 -3.00 5.83 -22.38
N GLN A 79 -3.23 4.55 -22.68
CA GLN A 79 -3.91 3.62 -21.79
C GLN A 79 -3.21 3.59 -20.42
N GLY A 80 -3.99 3.98 -19.40
CA GLY A 80 -3.63 4.26 -18.01
C GLY A 80 -2.55 5.32 -17.76
N LEU A 81 -2.01 5.99 -18.78
CA LEU A 81 -1.11 7.12 -18.58
C LEU A 81 -1.84 8.31 -17.95
N THR A 82 -1.11 9.16 -17.24
CA THR A 82 -1.64 10.38 -16.65
C THR A 82 -1.31 11.58 -17.53
N CYS A 83 -2.32 12.40 -17.79
CA CYS A 83 -2.21 13.70 -18.42
C CYS A 83 -2.40 14.80 -17.38
N GLU A 84 -1.46 15.74 -17.32
CA GLU A 84 -1.46 16.87 -16.38
C GLU A 84 -1.29 18.20 -17.11
N GLY A 85 -1.86 19.27 -16.56
CA GLY A 85 -1.59 20.63 -17.00
C GLY A 85 -0.20 21.08 -16.56
N VAL A 86 0.48 21.83 -17.42
CA VAL A 86 1.82 22.39 -17.15
C VAL A 86 1.99 23.73 -17.85
N GLU A 87 2.61 24.68 -17.18
CA GLU A 87 3.06 25.91 -17.83
C GLU A 87 4.46 25.70 -18.42
N LEU A 88 4.60 25.88 -19.74
CA LEU A 88 5.86 25.72 -20.45
C LEU A 88 6.45 27.09 -20.79
N SER A 89 6.79 27.85 -19.75
CA SER A 89 7.20 29.25 -19.86
C SER A 89 8.42 29.45 -20.77
N ASN A 90 9.38 28.51 -20.77
CA ASN A 90 10.54 28.50 -21.66
C ASN A 90 10.19 28.46 -23.16
N TYR A 91 8.97 28.03 -23.51
CA TYR A 91 8.48 27.92 -24.88
C TYR A 91 7.31 28.88 -25.17
N LYS A 92 6.99 29.82 -24.25
CA LYS A 92 5.84 30.72 -24.35
C LYS A 92 4.50 29.99 -24.56
N LYS A 93 4.35 28.78 -23.99
CA LYS A 93 3.12 27.98 -24.04
C LYS A 93 2.51 27.90 -22.64
N LYS A 94 1.57 28.81 -22.35
CA LYS A 94 0.94 28.94 -21.04
C LYS A 94 0.02 27.76 -20.70
N TYR A 95 -0.68 27.23 -21.70
CA TYR A 95 -1.67 26.16 -21.57
C TYR A 95 -1.12 24.83 -22.07
N GLY A 96 -0.01 24.37 -21.48
CA GLY A 96 0.64 23.11 -21.83
C GLY A 96 -0.03 21.90 -21.17
N ILE A 97 0.02 20.76 -21.82
CA ILE A 97 -0.28 19.46 -21.22
C ILE A 97 0.96 18.57 -21.33
N LYS A 98 1.19 17.74 -20.31
CA LYS A 98 2.18 16.67 -20.36
C LYS A 98 1.51 15.32 -20.22
N ILE A 99 1.86 14.37 -21.08
CA ILE A 99 1.48 12.97 -20.97
C ILE A 99 2.74 12.21 -20.59
N ILE A 100 2.73 11.62 -19.41
CA ILE A 100 3.90 10.91 -18.87
C ILE A 100 3.77 9.45 -19.31
N SER A 101 4.64 9.03 -20.22
CA SER A 101 4.78 7.61 -20.59
C SER A 101 6.09 7.06 -20.06
N PRO A 102 6.22 5.73 -19.88
CA PRO A 102 7.42 5.12 -19.31
C PRO A 102 8.69 5.20 -20.18
N HIS A 103 8.62 5.87 -21.33
CA HIS A 103 9.74 6.01 -22.26
C HIS A 103 10.06 7.47 -22.59
N ARG A 104 9.07 8.36 -22.45
CA ARG A 104 9.24 9.80 -22.59
C ARG A 104 8.03 10.55 -22.06
N THR A 105 8.28 11.77 -21.61
CA THR A 105 7.22 12.76 -21.41
C THR A 105 6.90 13.45 -22.73
N TYR A 106 5.62 13.44 -23.10
CA TYR A 106 5.11 14.17 -24.24
C TYR A 106 4.62 15.53 -23.80
N TYR A 107 5.06 16.58 -24.48
CA TYR A 107 4.55 17.93 -24.28
C TYR A 107 3.70 18.35 -25.47
N LEU A 108 2.49 18.80 -25.18
CA LEU A 108 1.58 19.43 -26.13
C LEU A 108 1.12 20.77 -25.55
N ALA A 109 0.64 21.67 -26.40
CA ALA A 109 0.10 22.95 -25.96
C ALA A 109 -1.24 23.22 -26.65
N CYS A 110 -2.20 23.64 -25.82
CA CYS A 110 -3.54 24.06 -26.20
C CYS A 110 -3.53 25.57 -26.49
N GLU A 111 -4.59 26.03 -27.14
CA GLU A 111 -4.79 27.45 -27.45
C GLU A 111 -5.13 28.27 -26.20
N ASP A 112 -6.00 27.73 -25.35
CA ASP A 112 -6.48 28.38 -24.12
C ASP A 112 -6.64 27.38 -22.95
N MET A 113 -7.06 27.91 -21.81
CA MET A 113 -7.29 27.16 -20.57
C MET A 113 -8.46 26.17 -20.67
N ASN A 114 -9.52 26.52 -21.39
CA ASN A 114 -10.71 25.68 -21.51
C ASN A 114 -10.37 24.42 -22.33
N GLU A 115 -9.65 24.58 -23.44
CA GLU A 115 -9.14 23.47 -24.23
C GLU A 115 -8.17 22.60 -23.42
N GLN A 116 -7.28 23.21 -22.63
CA GLN A 116 -6.36 22.48 -21.76
C GLN A 116 -7.10 21.57 -20.77
N GLU A 117 -8.07 22.12 -20.03
CA GLU A 117 -8.87 21.36 -19.08
C GLU A 117 -9.65 20.23 -19.77
N ARG A 118 -10.21 20.50 -20.94
CA ARG A 118 -10.96 19.52 -21.72
C ARG A 118 -10.07 18.38 -22.24
N TRP A 119 -8.90 18.70 -22.78
CA TRP A 119 -7.93 17.68 -23.21
C TRP A 119 -7.45 16.81 -22.05
N ILE A 120 -7.13 17.41 -20.89
CA ILE A 120 -6.76 16.66 -19.69
C ILE A 120 -7.87 15.70 -19.27
N LYS A 121 -9.11 16.19 -19.24
CA LYS A 121 -10.29 15.39 -18.88
C LYS A 121 -10.47 14.21 -19.85
N GLU A 122 -10.52 14.47 -21.16
CA GLU A 122 -10.80 13.43 -22.15
C GLU A 122 -9.66 12.40 -22.25
N ILE A 123 -8.40 12.84 -22.21
CA ILE A 123 -7.24 11.93 -22.21
C ILE A 123 -7.28 11.06 -20.96
N ASN A 124 -7.46 11.62 -19.76
CA ASN A 124 -7.50 10.82 -18.54
C ASN A 124 -8.70 9.85 -18.53
N ASN A 125 -9.86 10.27 -19.02
CA ASN A 125 -11.04 9.40 -19.13
C ASN A 125 -10.80 8.24 -20.11
N SER A 126 -10.31 8.53 -21.32
CA SER A 126 -10.03 7.49 -22.33
C SER A 126 -8.87 6.58 -21.89
N SER A 127 -7.86 7.15 -21.23
CA SER A 127 -6.77 6.41 -20.58
C SER A 127 -7.29 5.38 -19.59
N MET A 128 -8.17 5.78 -18.67
CA MET A 128 -8.76 4.89 -17.67
C MET A 128 -9.67 3.84 -18.32
N ARG A 129 -10.59 4.25 -19.20
CA ARG A 129 -11.57 3.37 -19.86
C ARG A 129 -10.92 2.23 -20.64
N ASN A 130 -9.77 2.48 -21.26
CA ASN A 130 -9.11 1.54 -22.17
C ASN A 130 -7.87 0.87 -21.57
N SER A 131 -7.71 0.90 -20.24
CA SER A 131 -6.48 0.47 -19.56
C SER A 131 -6.32 -1.04 -19.33
N ASP A 132 -7.02 -1.88 -20.10
CA ASP A 132 -7.17 -3.36 -20.02
C ASP A 132 -5.89 -4.18 -19.76
N TYR A 133 -4.70 -3.59 -19.82
CA TYR A 133 -3.40 -4.26 -19.72
C TYR A 133 -2.54 -3.84 -18.52
N ARG A 134 -3.08 -3.13 -17.53
CA ARG A 134 -2.27 -2.60 -16.41
C ARG A 134 -1.94 -3.61 -15.32
N LEU A 135 -2.86 -4.52 -15.03
CA LEU A 135 -2.77 -5.46 -13.92
C LEU A 135 -2.82 -6.88 -14.45
N HIS A 136 -1.76 -7.64 -14.19
CA HIS A 136 -1.64 -9.05 -14.59
C HIS A 136 -1.50 -9.89 -13.34
N VAL A 137 -2.30 -10.93 -13.21
CA VAL A 137 -2.02 -12.01 -12.26
C VAL A 137 -1.23 -13.06 -13.04
N VAL A 138 0.01 -13.26 -12.60
CA VAL A 138 0.98 -14.18 -13.19
C VAL A 138 1.20 -15.30 -12.18
N ASP A 139 0.81 -16.50 -12.56
CA ASP A 139 1.20 -17.72 -11.86
C ASP A 139 2.64 -18.06 -12.27
N PRO A 140 3.62 -18.08 -11.33
CA PRO A 140 5.02 -18.35 -11.65
C PRO A 140 5.27 -19.69 -12.38
N ASP A 141 4.35 -20.64 -12.24
CA ASP A 141 4.45 -21.99 -12.79
C ASP A 141 3.58 -22.19 -14.05
N SER A 142 2.80 -21.19 -14.46
CA SER A 142 1.93 -21.22 -15.64
C SER A 142 2.43 -20.34 -16.79
N THR A 143 1.90 -20.56 -17.99
CA THR A 143 2.11 -19.70 -19.17
C THR A 143 0.91 -18.81 -19.50
N GLU A 144 -0.18 -18.92 -18.74
CA GLU A 144 -1.39 -18.12 -18.92
C GLU A 144 -1.43 -16.97 -17.92
N ASP A 145 -1.59 -15.74 -18.44
CA ASP A 145 -1.74 -14.52 -17.64
C ASP A 145 -3.21 -14.08 -17.65
N CYS A 146 -3.73 -13.71 -16.47
CA CYS A 146 -5.08 -13.15 -16.33
C CYS A 146 -5.00 -11.63 -16.16
N THR A 147 -5.79 -10.85 -16.91
CA THR A 147 -5.83 -9.39 -16.81
C THR A 147 -6.98 -8.88 -15.96
N PHE A 148 -6.74 -7.79 -15.22
CA PHE A 148 -7.74 -7.17 -14.34
C PHE A 148 -7.74 -5.65 -14.48
N HIS A 149 -8.89 -5.03 -14.18
CA HIS A 149 -9.04 -3.57 -14.06
C HIS A 149 -9.07 -3.08 -12.60
N ASP A 150 -9.34 -3.99 -11.69
CA ASP A 150 -9.52 -3.72 -10.27
C ASP A 150 -8.52 -4.52 -9.45
N LEU A 151 -7.79 -3.83 -8.57
CA LEU A 151 -6.69 -4.43 -7.81
C LEU A 151 -7.19 -5.43 -6.76
N GLN A 152 -8.35 -5.17 -6.14
CA GLN A 152 -8.92 -6.09 -5.17
C GLN A 152 -9.40 -7.37 -5.87
N LYS A 153 -10.06 -7.27 -7.03
CA LYS A 153 -10.49 -8.44 -7.80
C LYS A 153 -9.31 -9.31 -8.24
N ALA A 154 -8.17 -8.71 -8.60
CA ALA A 154 -6.96 -9.47 -8.91
C ALA A 154 -6.44 -10.24 -7.70
N ILE A 155 -6.42 -9.61 -6.52
CA ILE A 155 -6.06 -10.28 -5.25
C ILE A 155 -7.02 -11.42 -4.95
N ASP A 156 -8.32 -11.18 -5.11
CA ASP A 156 -9.34 -12.17 -4.77
C ASP A 156 -9.19 -13.42 -5.65
N GLN A 157 -8.87 -13.25 -6.93
CA GLN A 157 -8.69 -14.35 -7.89
C GLN A 157 -7.30 -15.00 -7.86
N ALA A 158 -6.27 -14.30 -7.40
CA ALA A 158 -4.92 -14.83 -7.28
C ALA A 158 -4.89 -16.06 -6.35
N LYS A 159 -4.11 -17.08 -6.72
CA LYS A 159 -3.78 -18.22 -5.86
C LYS A 159 -2.65 -17.85 -4.89
N ASP A 160 -2.47 -18.70 -3.89
CA ASP A 160 -1.38 -18.59 -2.94
C ASP A 160 -0.03 -18.65 -3.66
N GLY A 161 0.78 -17.59 -3.52
CA GLY A 161 2.09 -17.46 -4.15
C GLY A 161 2.10 -16.76 -5.52
N ASP A 162 0.94 -16.39 -6.06
CA ASP A 162 0.86 -15.68 -7.34
C ASP A 162 1.52 -14.30 -7.30
N HIS A 163 1.91 -13.81 -8.47
CA HIS A 163 2.44 -12.48 -8.66
C HIS A 163 1.41 -11.56 -9.32
N ILE A 164 0.98 -10.54 -8.60
CA ILE A 164 0.19 -9.43 -9.11
C ILE A 164 1.14 -8.36 -9.64
N VAL A 165 1.20 -8.25 -10.96
CA VAL A 165 2.10 -7.37 -11.70
C VAL A 165 1.38 -6.10 -12.15
N LEU A 166 1.84 -4.96 -11.66
CA LEU A 166 1.34 -3.63 -11.98
C LEU A 166 2.28 -2.96 -12.98
N ARG A 167 1.77 -2.54 -14.14
CA ARG A 167 2.53 -1.68 -15.06
C ARG A 167 2.57 -0.24 -14.52
N SER A 168 3.59 0.52 -14.92
CA SER A 168 3.70 1.96 -14.67
C SER A 168 2.35 2.66 -14.86
N GLY A 169 1.80 3.28 -13.81
CA GLY A 169 0.53 4.01 -13.77
C GLY A 169 0.11 4.46 -12.38
N ILE A 170 -0.91 5.32 -12.31
CA ILE A 170 -1.54 5.72 -11.04
C ILE A 170 -2.84 4.91 -10.85
N TYR A 171 -2.87 4.10 -9.80
CA TYR A 171 -3.96 3.24 -9.38
C TYR A 171 -4.68 3.90 -8.20
N LYS A 172 -5.83 4.52 -8.47
CA LYS A 172 -6.63 5.17 -7.42
C LYS A 172 -7.56 4.17 -6.77
N LEU A 173 -7.48 4.04 -5.45
CA LEU A 173 -8.30 3.14 -4.66
C LEU A 173 -9.40 3.92 -3.93
N ASN A 174 -10.65 3.50 -4.13
CA ASN A 174 -11.81 4.05 -3.40
C ASN A 174 -12.03 3.36 -2.04
N GLU A 175 -11.35 2.23 -1.81
CA GLU A 175 -11.45 1.42 -0.60
C GLU A 175 -10.07 0.86 -0.22
N THR A 176 -9.93 0.38 1.01
CA THR A 176 -8.69 -0.27 1.46
C THR A 176 -8.48 -1.59 0.74
N LEU A 177 -7.27 -1.78 0.17
CA LEU A 177 -6.87 -3.03 -0.43
C LEU A 177 -6.59 -4.09 0.64
N MET A 178 -7.35 -5.17 0.64
CA MET A 178 -7.25 -6.26 1.61
C MET A 178 -6.45 -7.44 1.04
N VAL A 179 -5.28 -7.70 1.60
CA VAL A 179 -4.44 -8.86 1.25
C VAL A 179 -4.48 -9.88 2.39
N LYS A 180 -5.12 -11.03 2.13
CA LYS A 180 -5.37 -12.08 3.15
C LYS A 180 -4.69 -13.42 2.85
N LYS A 181 -3.88 -13.46 1.80
CA LYS A 181 -3.24 -14.67 1.30
C LYS A 181 -1.80 -14.35 0.87
N PRO A 182 -0.87 -15.31 0.87
CA PRO A 182 0.47 -15.10 0.35
C PRO A 182 0.42 -14.74 -1.13
N LEU A 183 1.07 -13.65 -1.51
CA LEU A 183 1.23 -13.22 -2.90
C LEU A 183 2.30 -12.15 -3.00
N THR A 184 2.72 -11.85 -4.23
CA THR A 184 3.63 -10.73 -4.52
C THR A 184 2.89 -9.65 -5.30
N ILE A 185 2.83 -8.42 -4.78
CA ILE A 185 2.36 -7.25 -5.54
C ILE A 185 3.58 -6.47 -5.99
N ARG A 186 3.80 -6.36 -7.30
CA ARG A 186 5.01 -5.71 -7.82
C ARG A 186 4.76 -4.77 -8.97
N GLY A 187 5.39 -3.60 -8.92
CA GLY A 187 5.52 -2.74 -10.08
C GLY A 187 6.52 -3.28 -11.10
N VAL A 188 6.28 -3.03 -12.39
CA VAL A 188 7.20 -3.39 -13.48
C VAL A 188 7.55 -2.18 -14.35
N TYR A 189 8.85 -2.08 -14.60
CA TYR A 189 9.65 -1.20 -15.48
C TYR A 189 9.04 -0.91 -16.86
N PRO A 190 9.40 0.21 -17.54
CA PRO A 190 10.72 0.88 -17.58
C PRO A 190 11.05 2.01 -16.61
N ASP A 191 10.06 2.75 -16.10
CA ASP A 191 10.31 3.90 -15.24
C ASP A 191 9.87 3.57 -13.80
N MET A 192 10.86 3.47 -12.90
CA MET A 192 10.67 3.12 -11.49
C MET A 192 9.80 4.11 -10.72
N ASP A 193 9.70 5.34 -11.22
CA ASP A 193 8.94 6.43 -10.60
C ASP A 193 7.45 6.42 -10.93
N LEU A 194 6.92 5.39 -11.61
CA LEU A 194 5.59 5.47 -12.22
C LEU A 194 4.53 4.48 -11.73
N VAL A 195 4.80 3.51 -10.86
CA VAL A 195 3.70 2.70 -10.25
C VAL A 195 3.27 3.33 -8.94
N HIS A 196 2.17 4.09 -8.95
CA HIS A 196 1.62 4.76 -7.77
C HIS A 196 0.29 4.13 -7.41
N ILE A 197 0.16 3.59 -6.20
CA ILE A 197 -1.14 3.25 -5.63
C ILE A 197 -1.51 4.40 -4.69
N CYS A 198 -2.62 5.06 -5.02
CA CYS A 198 -3.08 6.24 -4.30
C CYS A 198 -4.46 6.01 -3.70
N SER A 199 -4.68 6.45 -2.47
CA SER A 199 -6.04 6.50 -1.92
C SER A 199 -6.85 7.63 -2.56
N CYS A 200 -8.16 7.41 -2.70
CA CYS A 200 -9.13 8.49 -2.81
C CYS A 200 -9.45 9.08 -1.43
N GLU A 201 -10.18 10.20 -1.43
CA GLU A 201 -10.59 10.88 -0.19
C GLU A 201 -11.40 9.96 0.72
N GLY A 202 -11.13 10.02 2.03
CA GLY A 202 -11.84 9.23 3.05
C GLY A 202 -11.29 7.81 3.30
N VAL A 203 -10.41 7.30 2.44
CA VAL A 203 -9.79 5.97 2.64
C VAL A 203 -8.72 6.06 3.73
N LYS A 204 -8.92 5.34 4.84
CA LYS A 204 -8.04 5.40 6.01
C LYS A 204 -6.69 4.71 5.80
N THR A 205 -6.72 3.59 5.08
CA THR A 205 -5.55 2.77 4.78
C THR A 205 -5.52 2.38 3.32
N ILE A 206 -4.38 2.54 2.63
CA ILE A 206 -4.28 2.15 1.21
C ILE A 206 -4.29 0.63 1.10
N MET A 207 -3.42 -0.04 1.87
CA MET A 207 -3.26 -1.49 1.85
C MET A 207 -3.21 -2.06 3.26
N LYS A 208 -3.98 -3.11 3.51
CA LYS A 208 -4.03 -3.85 4.77
C LYS A 208 -3.70 -5.32 4.54
N ILE A 209 -2.66 -5.79 5.21
CA ILE A 209 -2.17 -7.17 5.16
C ILE A 209 -2.62 -7.90 6.42
N ASP A 210 -3.44 -8.93 6.24
CA ASP A 210 -3.95 -9.82 7.28
C ASP A 210 -3.82 -11.27 6.77
N ALA A 211 -2.58 -11.68 6.50
CA ALA A 211 -2.25 -12.92 5.81
C ALA A 211 -2.14 -14.14 6.76
N TRP A 212 -2.83 -14.10 7.90
CA TRP A 212 -2.92 -15.24 8.81
C TRP A 212 -3.97 -16.24 8.34
N ASN A 213 -3.53 -17.49 8.17
CA ASN A 213 -4.42 -18.59 7.86
C ASN A 213 -4.96 -19.22 9.15
N GLU A 214 -6.22 -18.90 9.50
CA GLU A 214 -6.89 -19.45 10.70
C GLU A 214 -7.18 -20.97 10.59
N ASN A 215 -7.00 -21.58 9.41
CA ASN A 215 -7.34 -22.99 9.14
C ASN A 215 -6.16 -23.97 9.21
N LEU A 216 -4.94 -23.52 9.54
CA LEU A 216 -3.79 -24.41 9.68
C LEU A 216 -3.76 -25.04 11.08
N THR A 217 -3.58 -26.37 11.17
CA THR A 217 -3.36 -27.00 12.48
C THR A 217 -1.94 -26.75 12.97
N VAL A 218 -1.69 -27.03 14.27
CA VAL A 218 -0.35 -27.00 14.88
C VAL A 218 0.66 -27.82 14.07
N GLN A 219 0.24 -28.99 13.59
CA GLN A 219 1.11 -29.91 12.86
C GLN A 219 1.45 -29.38 11.47
N GLU A 220 0.52 -28.73 10.78
CA GLU A 220 0.85 -28.03 9.53
C GLU A 220 1.78 -26.84 9.76
N LEU A 221 1.58 -26.05 10.81
CA LEU A 221 2.45 -24.92 11.16
C LEU A 221 3.88 -25.37 11.51
N GLU A 222 4.03 -26.41 12.34
CA GLU A 222 5.35 -26.96 12.68
C GLU A 222 6.04 -27.59 11.47
N LYS A 223 5.28 -28.33 10.64
CA LYS A 223 5.80 -28.88 9.39
C LYS A 223 6.23 -27.77 8.42
N GLN A 224 5.50 -26.66 8.34
CA GLN A 224 5.86 -25.49 7.53
C GLN A 224 7.15 -24.83 8.05
N ARG A 225 7.24 -24.60 9.37
CA ARG A 225 8.44 -24.06 10.02
C ARG A 225 9.68 -24.93 9.76
N LEU A 226 9.53 -26.25 9.78
CA LEU A 226 10.61 -27.20 9.52
C LEU A 226 11.03 -27.27 8.04
N LEU A 227 10.09 -27.04 7.11
CA LEU A 227 10.36 -27.06 5.68
C LEU A 227 10.82 -25.71 5.12
N GLY A 228 10.79 -24.63 5.92
CA GLY A 228 11.15 -23.28 5.48
C GLY A 228 10.24 -22.75 4.36
N ILE A 229 9.02 -23.29 4.26
CA ILE A 229 8.04 -22.88 3.25
C ILE A 229 7.18 -21.80 3.91
N ASP A 230 7.67 -20.57 3.93
CA ASP A 230 6.95 -19.42 4.48
C ASP A 230 5.73 -19.05 3.60
N ARG A 231 4.63 -19.78 3.76
CA ARG A 231 3.39 -19.55 3.00
C ARG A 231 2.52 -18.41 3.54
N ASN A 232 2.97 -17.60 4.50
CA ASN A 232 2.24 -16.42 4.98
C ASN A 232 2.99 -15.12 4.68
N VAL A 233 3.77 -15.10 3.60
CA VAL A 233 4.54 -13.95 3.16
C VAL A 233 3.78 -13.20 2.08
N VAL A 234 3.55 -11.91 2.32
CA VAL A 234 3.14 -10.96 1.30
C VAL A 234 4.35 -10.12 0.92
N CYS A 235 4.71 -10.11 -0.36
CA CYS A 235 5.77 -9.27 -0.88
C CYS A 235 5.17 -8.06 -1.60
N VAL A 236 5.73 -6.87 -1.35
CA VAL A 236 5.38 -5.64 -2.05
C VAL A 236 6.67 -5.03 -2.60
N GLU A 237 6.73 -4.87 -3.92
CA GLU A 237 7.98 -4.52 -4.61
C GLU A 237 7.78 -3.39 -5.62
N HIS A 238 8.77 -2.50 -5.74
CA HIS A 238 8.88 -1.54 -6.85
C HIS A 238 7.63 -0.67 -7.07
N LEU A 239 7.05 -0.15 -6.01
CA LEU A 239 5.86 0.70 -6.10
C LEU A 239 5.89 1.85 -5.11
N THR A 240 5.08 2.88 -5.39
CA THR A 240 4.87 4.03 -4.53
C THR A 240 3.46 3.96 -3.92
N LEU A 241 3.36 4.02 -2.60
CA LEU A 241 2.11 4.24 -1.88
C LEU A 241 2.02 5.72 -1.48
N THR A 242 1.02 6.43 -1.99
CA THR A 242 0.78 7.84 -1.63
C THR A 242 -0.66 8.02 -1.16
N GLN A 243 -0.87 8.50 0.06
CA GLN A 243 -2.21 8.92 0.45
C GLN A 243 -2.55 10.26 -0.18
N ASN A 244 -3.78 10.43 -0.64
CA ASN A 244 -4.35 11.71 -1.04
C ASN A 244 -5.54 12.02 -0.13
N ALA A 245 -5.47 13.11 0.63
CA ALA A 245 -6.50 13.56 1.54
C ALA A 245 -6.67 15.07 1.43
N SER A 246 -7.91 15.50 1.60
CA SER A 246 -8.28 16.91 1.66
C SER A 246 -7.86 17.51 3.00
N LYS A 247 -7.76 18.85 3.04
CA LYS A 247 -7.42 19.62 4.25
C LYS A 247 -8.39 19.40 5.41
N ASP A 248 -9.59 18.89 5.15
CA ASP A 248 -10.67 18.73 6.14
C ASP A 248 -10.62 17.38 6.90
N THR A 249 -9.63 16.53 6.62
CA THR A 249 -9.48 15.17 7.18
C THR A 249 -8.86 15.16 8.59
N ILE A 250 -8.97 16.25 9.34
CA ILE A 250 -8.20 16.55 10.56
C ILE A 250 -8.44 15.54 11.70
N LEU A 251 -9.55 14.80 11.67
CA LEU A 251 -9.93 13.88 12.75
C LEU A 251 -9.37 12.45 12.61
N PHE A 252 -8.71 12.12 11.50
CA PHE A 252 -8.32 10.73 11.21
C PHE A 252 -6.85 10.40 11.49
N TYR A 253 -5.99 11.38 11.80
CA TYR A 253 -4.52 11.20 11.78
C TYR A 253 -4.02 9.95 12.50
N GLU A 254 -4.52 9.63 13.69
CA GLU A 254 -3.95 8.54 14.50
C GLU A 254 -4.30 7.13 14.00
N ASN A 255 -5.41 7.00 13.26
CA ASN A 255 -5.95 5.71 12.80
C ASN A 255 -5.76 5.49 11.30
N THR A 256 -4.94 6.32 10.64
CA THR A 256 -4.66 6.23 9.20
C THR A 256 -3.24 5.77 8.95
N SER A 257 -3.06 5.05 7.85
CA SER A 257 -1.74 4.61 7.40
C SER A 257 -1.67 4.38 5.90
N CYS A 258 -0.52 4.51 5.25
CA CYS A 258 -0.40 4.02 3.87
C CYS A 258 -0.50 2.48 3.86
N LEU A 259 0.20 1.82 4.78
CA LEU A 259 0.23 0.37 4.92
C LEU A 259 -0.06 -0.07 6.36
N GLU A 260 -0.96 -1.01 6.54
CA GLU A 260 -1.21 -1.68 7.83
C GLU A 260 -0.90 -3.17 7.71
N VAL A 261 0.01 -3.69 8.55
CA VAL A 261 0.33 -5.11 8.66
C VAL A 261 -0.19 -5.61 10.00
N VAL A 262 -1.13 -6.55 9.95
CA VAL A 262 -1.92 -6.99 11.12
C VAL A 262 -1.63 -8.43 11.50
N SER A 263 -1.26 -9.25 10.52
CA SER A 263 -0.88 -10.65 10.72
C SER A 263 -0.07 -11.18 9.53
N GLY A 264 0.77 -12.19 9.80
CA GLY A 264 1.69 -12.77 8.82
C GLY A 264 3.00 -11.99 8.68
N ILE A 265 3.71 -12.25 7.57
CA ILE A 265 4.98 -11.60 7.24
C ILE A 265 4.77 -10.70 6.03
N CYS A 266 5.15 -9.43 6.14
CA CYS A 266 5.18 -8.50 5.04
C CYS A 266 6.63 -8.17 4.66
N LYS A 267 7.00 -8.32 3.39
CA LYS A 267 8.30 -7.93 2.85
C LYS A 267 8.13 -6.75 1.90
N LEU A 268 8.85 -5.67 2.15
CA LEU A 268 8.90 -4.48 1.30
C LEU A 268 10.29 -4.36 0.70
N ASP A 269 10.35 -4.24 -0.63
CA ASP A 269 11.60 -4.06 -1.36
C ASP A 269 11.46 -2.97 -2.43
N HIS A 270 12.31 -1.95 -2.41
CA HIS A 270 12.23 -0.80 -3.34
C HIS A 270 10.85 -0.11 -3.35
N VAL A 271 10.21 -0.01 -2.18
CA VAL A 271 8.92 0.64 -2.01
C VAL A 271 9.10 2.07 -1.51
N VAL A 272 8.36 3.00 -2.11
CA VAL A 272 8.25 4.38 -1.62
C VAL A 272 6.93 4.53 -0.88
N ILE A 273 6.96 4.96 0.37
CA ILE A 273 5.76 5.26 1.16
C ILE A 273 5.81 6.72 1.55
N ARG A 274 4.88 7.52 1.02
CA ARG A 274 4.94 8.95 1.19
C ARG A 274 3.60 9.63 1.38
N GLY A 275 3.63 10.81 2.00
CA GLY A 275 2.47 11.68 2.09
C GLY A 275 1.31 11.08 2.88
N GLY A 276 1.58 10.13 3.79
CA GLY A 276 0.58 9.59 4.67
C GLY A 276 0.02 10.68 5.59
N TYR A 277 -1.30 10.81 5.67
CA TYR A 277 -1.99 11.70 6.62
C TYR A 277 -2.10 11.06 7.99
N GLY A 278 -1.17 10.20 8.34
CA GLY A 278 -1.10 9.44 9.56
C GLY A 278 0.27 8.82 9.65
N ASN A 279 0.35 7.53 9.92
CA ASN A 279 1.60 6.79 9.84
C ASN A 279 1.90 6.39 8.38
N GLY A 280 3.16 6.25 8.01
CA GLY A 280 3.52 5.59 6.74
C GLY A 280 3.12 4.11 6.81
N ILE A 281 3.63 3.41 7.83
CA ILE A 281 3.31 2.01 8.09
C ILE A 281 2.90 1.82 9.55
N VAL A 282 1.89 0.99 9.78
CA VAL A 282 1.53 0.47 11.12
C VAL A 282 1.67 -1.04 11.11
N VAL A 283 2.40 -1.57 12.08
CA VAL A 283 2.54 -3.01 12.33
C VAL A 283 1.92 -3.32 13.68
N ASN A 284 0.85 -4.09 13.66
CA ASN A 284 0.16 -4.57 14.86
C ASN A 284 0.15 -6.10 14.84
N ASN A 285 0.05 -6.72 15.99
CA ASN A 285 -0.19 -8.15 16.10
C ASN A 285 -1.62 -8.41 16.59
N ARG A 286 -2.55 -8.65 15.67
CA ARG A 286 -3.96 -8.93 16.03
C ARG A 286 -4.11 -10.10 16.98
N LEU A 287 -3.19 -11.07 16.92
CA LEU A 287 -3.33 -12.32 17.67
C LEU A 287 -2.98 -12.12 19.16
N ARG A 288 -2.11 -11.16 19.49
CA ARG A 288 -1.86 -10.74 20.88
C ARG A 288 -3.08 -10.06 21.49
N LYS A 289 -3.77 -9.17 20.74
CA LYS A 289 -5.03 -8.54 21.21
C LYS A 289 -6.15 -9.54 21.48
N LYS A 290 -6.22 -10.64 20.73
CA LYS A 290 -7.19 -11.73 20.99
C LYS A 290 -6.83 -12.56 22.24
N ALA A 291 -5.54 -12.71 22.55
CA ALA A 291 -5.08 -13.46 23.72
C ALA A 291 -5.25 -12.70 25.05
N GLU A 292 -5.22 -11.36 25.00
CA GLU A 292 -5.40 -10.46 26.16
C GLU A 292 -6.86 -10.00 26.37
N ALA A 293 -7.79 -10.38 25.47
CA ALA A 293 -9.20 -10.09 25.67
C ALA A 293 -9.72 -10.86 26.91
N PRO A 294 -10.44 -10.21 27.85
CA PRO A 294 -10.92 -10.87 29.05
C PRO A 294 -11.80 -12.07 28.65
N VAL A 295 -11.41 -13.25 29.13
CA VAL A 295 -12.23 -14.45 29.03
C VAL A 295 -13.50 -14.16 29.82
N ASN A 296 -14.62 -13.95 29.13
CA ASN A 296 -15.91 -13.78 29.77
C ASN A 296 -16.19 -15.02 30.63
N GLY A 297 -16.27 -14.79 31.94
CA GLY A 297 -16.90 -15.68 32.91
C GLY A 297 -15.94 -16.39 33.86
N VAL A 298 -15.36 -15.67 34.83
CA VAL A 298 -15.51 -15.93 36.28
C VAL A 298 -15.09 -14.64 37.00
N THR A 299 -16.06 -13.84 37.46
CA THR A 299 -15.85 -12.77 38.43
C THR A 299 -15.84 -13.38 39.84
N THR A 300 -14.68 -13.59 40.44
CA THR A 300 -14.54 -13.63 41.90
C THR A 300 -14.17 -12.25 42.39
N THR A 301 -15.19 -11.42 42.62
CA THR A 301 -15.03 -10.11 43.26
C THR A 301 -15.08 -10.29 44.77
N THR A 302 -13.91 -10.34 45.42
CA THR A 302 -13.79 -10.05 46.86
C THR A 302 -14.08 -8.58 47.09
N MET A 303 -15.22 -8.30 47.71
CA MET A 303 -15.62 -6.98 48.18
C MET A 303 -14.78 -6.60 49.42
N THR A 304 -13.94 -5.58 49.29
CA THR A 304 -13.53 -4.78 50.45
C THR A 304 -14.11 -3.39 50.29
N SER A 305 -15.11 -3.11 51.12
CA SER A 305 -15.68 -1.79 51.36
C SER A 305 -14.63 -0.83 51.89
N ASN A 306 -14.61 0.40 51.37
CA ASN A 306 -14.57 1.56 52.26
C ASN A 306 -15.19 2.80 51.63
N SER A 307 -16.03 3.42 52.43
CA SER A 307 -16.88 4.58 52.27
C SER A 307 -16.13 5.90 52.18
N GLY A 308 -16.72 6.90 51.49
CA GLY A 308 -16.31 8.30 51.63
C GLY A 308 -17.04 9.28 50.71
N THR A 309 -18.33 9.51 50.99
CA THR A 309 -19.03 10.82 50.98
C THR A 309 -18.68 11.89 49.92
N SER A 310 -19.63 12.18 49.02
CA SER A 310 -20.46 13.42 48.95
C SER A 310 -19.80 14.53 48.14
N SER A 311 -20.43 15.31 47.26
CA SER A 311 -21.81 15.63 46.83
C SER A 311 -21.59 16.58 45.61
N SER A 312 -22.49 16.98 44.72
CA SER A 312 -23.93 17.21 44.72
C SER A 312 -24.35 17.62 43.29
N SER A 313 -25.53 17.13 42.86
CA SER A 313 -26.62 17.82 42.11
C SER A 313 -26.31 18.59 40.81
N THR A 314 -27.09 18.45 39.73
CA THR A 314 -28.55 18.66 39.67
C THR A 314 -29.25 17.93 38.50
N ASP A 315 -30.35 17.24 38.84
CA ASP A 315 -31.71 17.20 38.24
C ASP A 315 -31.91 17.00 36.71
N ALA A 316 -32.50 15.90 36.17
CA ALA A 316 -33.86 15.30 36.26
C ALA A 316 -34.78 15.73 35.07
N PRO A 317 -35.93 15.07 34.72
CA PRO A 317 -36.33 13.65 34.83
C PRO A 317 -37.15 13.04 33.62
N ILE A 318 -37.20 11.68 33.58
CA ILE A 318 -38.35 10.73 33.42
C ILE A 318 -39.29 10.72 32.18
N HIS A 319 -39.45 9.52 31.58
CA HIS A 319 -40.71 8.81 31.21
C HIS A 319 -40.34 7.33 30.83
N THR A 320 -40.69 6.26 31.58
CA THR A 320 -41.90 5.37 31.52
C THR A 320 -42.34 5.01 30.08
N SER A 321 -42.69 3.80 29.64
CA SER A 321 -43.07 2.46 30.15
C SER A 321 -43.11 1.53 28.89
N ASP A 322 -42.94 0.20 28.89
CA ASP A 322 -43.90 -0.91 29.12
C ASP A 322 -43.28 -2.15 28.41
N GLU A 323 -43.04 -3.28 29.08
CA GLU A 323 -43.87 -4.50 29.20
C GLU A 323 -43.92 -5.47 27.99
N ASN A 324 -43.54 -6.73 28.30
CA ASN A 324 -44.03 -8.03 27.77
C ASN A 324 -43.72 -8.37 26.29
N GLN A 325 -43.27 -9.58 25.90
CA GLN A 325 -43.76 -10.90 26.31
C GLN A 325 -42.79 -12.04 25.89
N LEU A 326 -42.77 -13.10 26.70
CA LEU A 326 -42.09 -14.39 26.51
C LEU A 326 -42.82 -15.29 25.48
N GLN A 327 -42.07 -16.15 24.79
CA GLN A 327 -42.56 -17.48 24.38
C GLN A 327 -41.42 -18.52 24.42
N LEU A 328 -41.59 -19.48 25.32
CA LEU A 328 -40.90 -20.76 25.39
C LEU A 328 -41.62 -21.75 24.47
N ASP A 329 -40.87 -22.67 23.87
CA ASP A 329 -41.37 -24.01 23.54
C ASP A 329 -40.28 -25.06 23.83
N GLN A 330 -40.69 -26.13 24.51
CA GLN A 330 -39.90 -27.27 24.93
C GLN A 330 -40.27 -28.53 24.14
N ALA A 331 -39.30 -29.46 24.14
CA ALA A 331 -39.43 -30.92 24.20
C ALA A 331 -39.51 -31.72 22.88
N ALA A 332 -38.51 -32.59 22.69
CA ALA A 332 -38.73 -34.05 22.74
C ALA A 332 -37.40 -34.81 22.98
N GLN A 333 -37.42 -35.67 23.99
CA GLN A 333 -36.37 -36.63 24.33
C GLN A 333 -36.54 -37.92 23.52
N HIS A 334 -35.44 -38.56 23.15
CA HIS A 334 -35.36 -40.03 23.11
C HIS A 334 -33.98 -40.49 23.57
N SER A 335 -34.00 -41.38 24.55
CA SER A 335 -32.87 -42.00 25.22
C SER A 335 -32.43 -43.29 24.50
N SER A 336 -31.12 -43.56 24.50
CA SER A 336 -30.60 -44.92 24.68
C SER A 336 -29.18 -44.87 25.23
N ASN A 337 -29.00 -45.49 26.38
CA ASN A 337 -27.74 -45.70 27.07
C ASN A 337 -26.94 -46.82 26.39
N SER A 338 -25.64 -46.62 26.22
CA SER A 338 -24.66 -47.70 26.43
C SER A 338 -23.33 -47.11 26.90
N SER A 339 -22.89 -47.57 28.06
CA SER A 339 -21.67 -47.19 28.75
C SER A 339 -20.50 -48.01 28.24
N SER A 340 -19.42 -47.33 27.81
CA SER A 340 -18.08 -47.91 27.83
C SER A 340 -17.11 -46.85 28.32
N SER A 341 -16.49 -47.11 29.46
CA SER A 341 -15.49 -46.29 30.11
C SER A 341 -14.13 -46.57 29.47
N SER A 342 -13.46 -45.51 29.01
CA SER A 342 -12.02 -45.50 28.73
C SER A 342 -11.48 -44.17 29.25
N PRO A 343 -10.35 -44.14 29.99
CA PRO A 343 -9.82 -42.88 30.48
C PRO A 343 -9.17 -42.13 29.32
N SER A 344 -9.86 -41.11 28.78
CA SER A 344 -9.21 -40.14 27.90
C SER A 344 -8.31 -39.25 28.75
N SER A 345 -7.00 -39.44 28.59
CA SER A 345 -6.01 -38.44 29.00
C SER A 345 -6.15 -37.23 28.07
N ASP A 346 -7.11 -36.35 28.36
CA ASP A 346 -7.19 -35.02 27.74
C ASP A 346 -6.04 -34.17 28.29
N MET A 347 -4.84 -34.38 27.72
CA MET A 347 -3.84 -33.33 27.73
C MET A 347 -4.39 -32.20 26.87
N PRO A 348 -4.49 -30.96 27.37
CA PRO A 348 -4.92 -29.84 26.54
C PRO A 348 -3.94 -29.72 25.37
N VAL A 349 -4.45 -29.89 24.15
CA VAL A 349 -3.72 -29.63 22.92
C VAL A 349 -3.21 -28.19 23.02
N LYS A 350 -1.91 -28.02 23.29
CA LYS A 350 -1.28 -26.71 23.35
C LYS A 350 -1.53 -26.04 22.00
N LYS A 351 -2.24 -24.91 22.01
CA LYS A 351 -2.35 -24.04 20.82
C LYS A 351 -0.93 -23.78 20.29
N PRO A 352 -0.73 -23.77 18.97
CA PRO A 352 0.60 -23.60 18.41
C PRO A 352 1.15 -22.24 18.86
N PRO A 353 2.48 -22.10 19.04
CA PRO A 353 3.06 -20.79 19.25
C PRO A 353 2.68 -19.92 18.05
N ILE A 354 1.93 -18.86 18.34
CA ILE A 354 1.48 -17.92 17.32
C ILE A 354 2.71 -17.12 16.89
N GLU A 355 3.12 -17.26 15.63
CA GLU A 355 4.22 -16.45 15.11
C GLU A 355 3.81 -14.97 15.11
N PRO A 356 4.65 -14.09 15.69
CA PRO A 356 4.34 -12.67 15.75
C PRO A 356 4.32 -12.06 14.35
N THR A 357 3.50 -11.02 14.20
CA THR A 357 3.43 -10.27 12.94
C THR A 357 4.78 -9.63 12.65
N LYS A 358 5.33 -9.84 11.45
CA LYS A 358 6.68 -9.39 11.09
C LYS A 358 6.67 -8.50 9.85
N LEU A 359 7.37 -7.38 9.92
CA LEU A 359 7.65 -6.50 8.78
C LEU A 359 9.14 -6.55 8.43
N MET A 360 9.46 -6.83 7.17
CA MET A 360 10.82 -6.76 6.64
C MET A 360 10.88 -5.65 5.60
N VAL A 361 11.84 -4.73 5.74
CA VAL A 361 11.98 -3.55 4.88
C VAL A 361 13.41 -3.48 4.36
N SER A 362 13.57 -3.52 3.03
CA SER A 362 14.86 -3.34 2.35
C SER A 362 14.76 -2.29 1.26
N GLU A 363 15.76 -1.40 1.21
CA GLU A 363 15.93 -0.47 0.08
C GLU A 363 14.67 0.40 -0.20
N CYS A 364 13.91 0.70 0.86
CA CYS A 364 12.67 1.48 0.78
C CYS A 364 12.91 2.96 1.13
N HIS A 365 11.97 3.82 0.72
CA HIS A 365 11.95 5.24 1.10
C HIS A 365 10.64 5.58 1.81
N ILE A 366 10.72 5.97 3.09
CA ILE A 366 9.55 6.31 3.91
C ILE A 366 9.62 7.78 4.31
N GLU A 367 8.81 8.62 3.66
CA GLU A 367 8.96 10.08 3.77
C GLU A 367 7.67 10.88 3.91
N CYS A 368 7.79 12.09 4.46
CA CYS A 368 6.72 13.09 4.45
C CYS A 368 5.39 12.60 5.07
N ASN A 369 5.42 11.70 6.05
CA ASN A 369 4.23 11.23 6.76
C ASN A 369 3.91 12.14 7.96
N LYS A 370 2.62 12.36 8.23
CA LYS A 370 2.12 13.31 9.24
C LYS A 370 2.32 12.87 10.69
N ILE A 371 2.46 11.58 10.95
CA ILE A 371 2.77 11.06 12.28
C ILE A 371 4.12 10.35 12.25
N HIS A 372 4.16 9.05 11.99
CA HIS A 372 5.41 8.30 12.00
C HIS A 372 5.73 7.75 10.63
N GLY A 373 7.01 7.48 10.36
CA GLY A 373 7.36 6.66 9.19
C GLY A 373 6.81 5.24 9.39
N ILE A 374 7.22 4.58 10.47
CA ILE A 374 6.75 3.24 10.85
C ILE A 374 6.41 3.20 12.34
N LYS A 375 5.29 2.58 12.69
CA LYS A 375 4.87 2.29 14.07
C LYS A 375 4.74 0.79 14.30
N PHE A 376 5.55 0.23 15.19
CA PHE A 376 5.45 -1.16 15.67
C PHE A 376 4.73 -1.21 17.02
N CYS A 377 3.75 -2.10 17.16
CA CYS A 377 3.00 -2.35 18.38
C CYS A 377 2.81 -3.85 18.65
N ASP A 378 2.37 -4.17 19.86
CA ASP A 378 1.76 -5.43 20.28
C ASP A 378 2.61 -6.69 20.02
N ASP A 379 3.88 -6.74 20.44
CA ASP A 379 4.81 -7.85 20.17
C ASP A 379 5.05 -8.10 18.67
N SER A 380 4.94 -7.06 17.84
CA SER A 380 5.32 -7.17 16.43
C SER A 380 6.84 -7.19 16.27
N GLN A 381 7.28 -7.82 15.19
CA GLN A 381 8.68 -7.96 14.83
C GLN A 381 9.04 -7.12 13.61
N GLY A 382 10.30 -6.68 13.53
CA GLY A 382 10.79 -5.90 12.41
C GLY A 382 12.24 -6.17 12.03
N GLU A 383 12.52 -6.20 10.73
CA GLU A 383 13.88 -6.13 10.18
C GLU A 383 13.95 -5.02 9.14
N ILE A 384 14.72 -3.98 9.41
CA ILE A 384 14.83 -2.81 8.55
C ILE A 384 16.28 -2.65 8.11
N SER A 385 16.50 -2.57 6.80
CA SER A 385 17.84 -2.46 6.23
C SER A 385 17.89 -1.51 5.04
N LYS A 386 19.03 -0.80 4.88
CA LYS A 386 19.35 0.00 3.69
C LYS A 386 18.26 0.98 3.24
N SER A 387 17.43 1.43 4.18
CA SER A 387 16.25 2.23 3.85
C SER A 387 16.46 3.69 4.21
N ILE A 388 15.72 4.56 3.56
CA ILE A 388 15.78 6.01 3.78
C ILE A 388 14.49 6.44 4.47
N PHE A 389 14.64 7.21 5.53
CA PHE A 389 13.56 7.86 6.23
C PHE A 389 13.80 9.36 6.22
N GLN A 390 12.82 10.13 5.76
CA GLN A 390 13.00 11.57 5.61
C GLN A 390 11.73 12.37 5.90
N LYS A 391 11.84 13.51 6.60
CA LYS A 391 10.76 14.52 6.71
C LYS A 391 9.42 14.02 7.26
N ASN A 392 9.43 12.96 8.07
CA ASN A 392 8.23 12.56 8.83
C ASN A 392 8.00 13.54 10.00
N GLU A 393 6.76 14.00 10.19
CA GLU A 393 6.40 15.03 11.18
C GLU A 393 6.44 14.55 12.65
N GLY A 394 6.56 13.24 12.88
CA GLY A 394 6.85 12.64 14.18
C GLY A 394 8.16 11.86 14.14
N HIS A 395 8.19 10.68 14.75
CA HIS A 395 9.35 9.79 14.68
C HIS A 395 9.50 9.13 13.32
N ALA A 396 10.73 8.79 12.91
CA ALA A 396 10.91 7.95 11.73
C ALA A 396 10.38 6.54 12.00
N ILE A 397 10.80 5.96 13.13
CA ILE A 397 10.34 4.67 13.63
C ILE A 397 9.97 4.84 15.10
N ILE A 398 8.81 4.33 15.49
CA ILE A 398 8.41 4.16 16.90
C ILE A 398 8.13 2.69 17.17
N CYS A 399 8.70 2.15 18.25
CA CYS A 399 8.49 0.78 18.71
C CYS A 399 7.84 0.80 20.09
N MET A 400 6.74 0.06 20.24
CA MET A 400 5.91 0.03 21.45
C MET A 400 5.52 -1.40 21.86
N ASN A 401 5.08 -1.60 23.10
CA ASN A 401 4.35 -2.80 23.56
C ASN A 401 5.08 -4.13 23.22
N ASP A 402 6.28 -4.31 23.74
CA ASP A 402 7.20 -5.43 23.57
C ASP A 402 7.60 -5.77 22.12
N SER A 403 7.45 -4.82 21.19
CA SER A 403 7.96 -5.01 19.83
C SER A 403 9.46 -5.31 19.82
N ASP A 404 9.90 -6.10 18.84
CA ASP A 404 11.28 -6.56 18.67
C ASP A 404 11.77 -6.26 17.25
N VAL A 405 12.67 -5.30 17.12
CA VAL A 405 13.05 -4.72 15.83
C VAL A 405 14.57 -4.64 15.71
N LYS A 406 15.08 -5.07 14.56
CA LYS A 406 16.46 -4.85 14.14
C LYS A 406 16.50 -3.80 13.04
N ILE A 407 17.32 -2.77 13.23
CA ILE A 407 17.44 -1.62 12.32
C ILE A 407 18.90 -1.44 11.93
N GLU A 408 19.21 -1.60 10.65
CA GLU A 408 20.60 -1.50 10.18
C GLU A 408 20.78 -0.72 8.88
N ARG A 409 21.97 -0.13 8.72
CA ARG A 409 22.44 0.46 7.44
C ARG A 409 21.46 1.46 6.81
N SER A 410 20.64 2.13 7.61
CA SER A 410 19.57 3.00 7.15
C SER A 410 19.89 4.47 7.45
N VAL A 411 19.23 5.37 6.71
CA VAL A 411 19.45 6.82 6.82
C VAL A 411 18.19 7.48 7.36
N PHE A 412 18.34 8.33 8.38
CA PHE A 412 17.25 9.02 9.07
C PHE A 412 17.48 10.52 9.08
N SER A 413 16.58 11.31 8.52
CA SER A 413 16.79 12.74 8.39
C SER A 413 15.56 13.63 8.47
N ASN A 414 15.75 14.81 9.05
CA ASN A 414 14.77 15.89 9.03
C ASN A 414 13.40 15.51 9.62
N HIS A 415 13.36 14.59 10.59
CA HIS A 415 12.15 14.26 11.33
C HIS A 415 11.83 15.37 12.35
N SER A 416 10.56 15.67 12.63
CA SER A 416 10.25 16.70 13.65
C SER A 416 10.39 16.17 15.09
N LYS A 417 10.52 14.85 15.28
CA LYS A 417 10.87 14.21 16.55
C LYS A 417 12.11 13.31 16.40
N ASN A 418 12.29 12.32 17.27
CA ASN A 418 13.42 11.38 17.21
C ASN A 418 13.47 10.59 15.88
N ALA A 419 14.65 10.21 15.41
CA ALA A 419 14.77 9.20 14.36
C ALA A 419 14.12 7.87 14.80
N ILE A 420 14.52 7.36 15.97
CA ILE A 420 13.98 6.12 16.54
C ILE A 420 13.50 6.43 17.97
N TYR A 421 12.29 5.98 18.31
CA TYR A 421 11.74 6.09 19.66
C TYR A 421 11.27 4.74 20.18
N LEU A 422 11.71 4.39 21.39
CA LEU A 422 11.46 3.10 22.03
C LEU A 422 10.65 3.30 23.32
N GLN A 423 9.53 2.62 23.46
CA GLN A 423 8.67 2.66 24.64
C GLN A 423 8.16 1.25 24.98
N SER A 424 8.32 0.81 26.23
CA SER A 424 7.89 -0.54 26.64
C SER A 424 8.34 -1.65 25.67
N THR A 425 9.59 -1.63 25.18
CA THR A 425 10.09 -2.56 24.12
C THR A 425 10.97 -3.66 24.70
N LYS A 426 11.13 -4.76 23.94
CA LYS A 426 12.27 -5.69 24.11
C LYS A 426 13.57 -5.03 23.65
N THR A 427 14.71 -5.67 23.85
CA THR A 427 16.00 -5.14 23.40
C THR A 427 16.03 -4.99 21.88
N ILE A 428 15.95 -3.73 21.43
CA ILE A 428 16.04 -3.35 20.01
C ILE A 428 17.52 -3.26 19.61
N THR A 429 17.84 -3.73 18.40
CA THR A 429 19.18 -3.61 17.83
C THR A 429 19.22 -2.50 16.78
N VAL A 430 20.12 -1.53 16.93
CA VAL A 430 20.32 -0.40 16.02
C VAL A 430 21.79 -0.33 15.62
N PHE A 431 22.11 -0.64 14.36
CA PHE A 431 23.50 -0.80 13.94
C PHE A 431 23.84 -0.17 12.58
N LYS A 432 24.96 0.55 12.48
CA LYS A 432 25.45 1.13 11.20
C LYS A 432 24.47 2.09 10.53
N ASN A 433 23.66 2.81 11.29
CA ASN A 433 22.72 3.78 10.75
C ASN A 433 23.33 5.19 10.73
N LYS A 434 22.83 6.03 9.84
CA LYS A 434 23.19 7.45 9.75
C LYS A 434 21.99 8.30 10.13
N MET A 435 22.12 9.15 11.13
CA MET A 435 21.02 9.97 11.64
C MET A 435 21.44 11.43 11.68
N HIS A 436 20.71 12.30 10.99
CA HIS A 436 21.09 13.72 10.93
C HIS A 436 19.88 14.66 10.98
N ALA A 437 20.04 15.79 11.67
CA ALA A 437 19.06 16.88 11.71
C ALA A 437 17.63 16.44 12.12
N ASN A 438 17.51 15.63 13.17
CA ASN A 438 16.22 15.13 13.66
C ASN A 438 15.79 15.83 14.95
N GLY A 439 14.49 16.08 15.09
CA GLY A 439 13.85 16.75 16.21
C GLY A 439 14.32 18.18 16.44
N LEU A 440 13.97 18.72 17.62
CA LEU A 440 14.33 20.08 18.01
C LEU A 440 15.86 20.22 18.06
N ALA A 441 16.38 21.27 17.42
CA ALA A 441 17.82 21.54 17.29
C ALA A 441 18.63 20.45 16.56
N GLY A 442 17.99 19.49 15.90
CA GLY A 442 18.63 18.51 15.03
C GLY A 442 19.36 17.35 15.72
N LYS A 443 19.21 17.18 17.04
CA LYS A 443 19.98 16.22 17.87
C LYS A 443 19.16 15.03 18.39
N ALA A 444 17.89 14.92 18.00
CA ALA A 444 16.97 13.89 18.49
C ALA A 444 17.13 12.60 17.64
N HIS A 445 18.04 11.72 18.04
CA HIS A 445 18.34 10.51 17.27
C HIS A 445 17.61 9.28 17.82
N ILE A 446 18.09 8.69 18.92
CA ILE A 446 17.46 7.54 19.57
C ILE A 446 16.92 7.98 20.93
N GLY A 447 15.60 7.96 21.10
CA GLY A 447 14.95 8.19 22.39
C GLY A 447 14.48 6.87 23.00
N VAL A 448 14.84 6.62 24.26
CA VAL A 448 14.46 5.41 25.01
C VAL A 448 13.66 5.83 26.24
N ALA A 449 12.40 5.41 26.33
CA ALA A 449 11.56 5.66 27.49
C ALA A 449 12.03 4.85 28.70
N ALA A 450 11.66 5.27 29.91
CA ALA A 450 12.12 4.66 31.17
C ALA A 450 11.66 3.20 31.35
N ASP A 451 10.58 2.81 30.67
CA ASP A 451 9.97 1.48 30.71
C ASP A 451 10.42 0.56 29.55
N ALA A 452 11.30 1.05 28.66
CA ALA A 452 11.84 0.26 27.56
C ALA A 452 13.10 -0.52 27.99
N ALA A 453 13.30 -1.70 27.41
CA ALA A 453 14.57 -2.41 27.57
C ALA A 453 15.73 -1.60 26.97
N PRO A 454 16.98 -1.84 27.42
CA PRO A 454 18.15 -1.20 26.84
C PRO A 454 18.25 -1.44 25.32
N CYS A 455 18.60 -0.39 24.59
CA CYS A 455 18.86 -0.45 23.15
C CYS A 455 20.30 -0.89 22.90
N ALA A 456 20.48 -1.95 22.09
CA ALA A 456 21.80 -2.35 21.59
C ALA A 456 22.16 -1.47 20.38
N SER A 457 22.90 -0.39 20.64
CA SER A 457 23.26 0.62 19.63
C SER A 457 24.77 0.62 19.37
N GLU A 458 25.18 0.27 18.15
CA GLU A 458 26.59 0.14 17.75
C GLU A 458 26.85 0.76 16.37
N GLU A 459 28.04 1.33 16.17
CA GLU A 459 28.51 1.87 14.88
C GLU A 459 27.55 2.86 14.18
N ASN A 460 26.69 3.58 14.92
CA ASN A 460 25.78 4.58 14.36
C ASN A 460 26.47 5.96 14.22
N GLU A 461 26.23 6.65 13.11
CA GLU A 461 26.67 8.02 12.85
C GLU A 461 25.57 9.02 13.24
N PHE A 462 25.87 9.92 14.19
CA PHE A 462 24.98 11.00 14.62
C PHE A 462 25.57 12.34 14.15
N LEU A 463 24.92 12.98 13.17
CA LEU A 463 25.43 14.16 12.46
C LEU A 463 24.58 15.43 12.67
#